data_AF-A0A9E3PPN3-F1
#
_entry.id   AF-A0A9E3PPN3-F1
#
_cell.length_a   1.000
_cell.length_b   1.000
_cell.length_c   1.000
_cell.angle_alpha   90.00
_cell.angle_beta   90.00
_cell.angle_gamma   90.00
#
_symmetry.space_group_name_H-M   'P 1'
#
loop_
_entity.id
_entity.type
_entity.pdbx_description
1 polymer ?
#
loop_
_entity_poly.entity_id
_entity_poly.type
_entity_poly.pdbx_seq_one_letter_code
_entity_poly.pdbx_strand_id
1 'polypeptide(L)' 'MQQAAQAFEAIFLRQMIGSMRQARLAEDVFGSSATDQFRDMADAQLADNMSRQNSFGIAELLTAQFNRSGGAR' A
#
# COMPACT_ATOMS: atom_id res chain seq x y z
N MET A 1 10.19 -11.01 10.91
CA MET A 1 9.66 -9.65 11.21
C MET A 1 9.74 -8.73 10.00
N GLN A 2 10.89 -8.57 9.33
CA GLN A 2 11.01 -7.71 8.13
C GLN A 2 10.01 -8.03 7.01
N GLN A 3 9.85 -9.30 6.62
CA GLN A 3 8.87 -9.69 5.59
C GLN A 3 7.42 -9.37 5.97
N ALA A 4 7.07 -9.50 7.26
CA ALA A 4 5.72 -9.16 7.75
C ALA A 4 5.49 -7.63 7.76
N ALA A 5 6.51 -6.84 8.10
CA ALA A 5 6.45 -5.38 8.04
C ALA A 5 6.35 -4.87 6.59
N GLN A 6 7.07 -5.48 5.65
CA GLN A 6 6.96 -5.17 4.22
C GLN A 6 5.58 -5.54 3.65
N ALA A 7 5.03 -6.70 4.02
CA ALA A 7 3.68 -7.08 3.63
C ALA A 7 2.63 -6.10 4.15
N PHE A 8 2.80 -5.59 5.38
CA PHE A 8 1.94 -4.55 5.92
C PHE A 8 2.06 -3.22 5.18
N GLU A 9 3.29 -2.78 4.88
CA GLU A 9 3.53 -1.58 4.08
C GLU A 9 2.88 -1.68 2.69
N ALA A 10 2.94 -2.85 2.05
CA ALA A 10 2.26 -3.10 0.78
C ALA A 10 0.72 -2.96 0.89
N ILE A 11 0.11 -3.47 1.95
CA ILE A 11 -1.33 -3.30 2.22
C ILE A 11 -1.68 -1.84 2.44
N PHE A 12 -0.88 -1.12 3.23
CA PHE A 12 -1.11 0.28 3.53
C PHE A 12 -0.96 1.17 2.28
N LEU A 13 0.06 0.92 1.45
CA LEU A 13 0.24 1.58 0.17
C LEU A 13 -0.94 1.31 -0.77
N ARG A 14 -1.41 0.06 -0.86
CA ARG A 14 -2.59 -0.28 -1.66
C ARG A 14 -3.83 0.49 -1.19
N GLN A 15 -4.03 0.60 0.12
CA GLN A 15 -5.12 1.38 0.69
C GLN A 15 -4.97 2.88 0.40
N MET A 16 -3.76 3.44 0.53
CA MET A 16 -3.48 4.84 0.24
C MET A 16 -3.74 5.17 -1.23
N ILE A 17 -3.22 4.36 -2.16
CA ILE A 17 -3.42 4.55 -3.60
C ILE A 17 -4.92 4.41 -3.94
N GLY A 18 -5.61 3.45 -3.32
CA GLY A 18 -7.06 3.30 -3.43
C GLY A 18 -7.83 4.54 -2.98
N SER A 19 -7.50 5.09 -1.81
CA SER A 19 -8.13 6.32 -1.28
C SER A 19 -7.83 7.56 -2.12
N MET A 20 -6.61 7.70 -2.67
CA MET A 20 -6.29 8.79 -3.60
C MET A 20 -7.10 8.69 -4.91
N ARG A 21 -7.45 7.47 -5.33
CA ARG A 21 -8.38 7.25 -6.46
C ARG A 21 -9.84 7.53 -6.13
N GLN A 22 -10.29 7.17 -4.94
CA GLN A 22 -11.63 7.49 -4.48
C GLN A 22 -11.84 9.01 -4.32
N ALA A 23 -10.76 9.74 -3.98
CA ALA A 23 -10.76 11.20 -3.94
C ALA A 23 -10.77 11.89 -5.32
N ARG A 24 -10.94 11.15 -6.42
CA ARG A 24 -11.06 11.73 -7.77
C ARG A 24 -12.30 12.60 -7.85
N LEU A 25 -12.11 13.84 -8.31
CA LEU A 25 -13.16 14.87 -8.44
C LEU A 25 -14.18 14.58 -9.56
N ALA A 26 -13.92 13.56 -10.39
CA ALA A 26 -14.78 13.15 -11.49
C ALA A 26 -15.01 11.65 -11.44
N GLU A 27 -16.28 11.26 -11.42
CA GLU A 27 -16.72 9.90 -11.65
C GLU A 27 -16.45 9.56 -13.12
N ASP A 28 -15.80 8.43 -13.40
CA ASP A 28 -15.46 8.02 -14.77
C ASP A 28 -16.76 7.56 -15.46
N VAL A 29 -17.55 8.51 -15.97
CA VAL A 29 -18.86 8.26 -16.64
C VAL A 29 -18.70 7.35 -17.87
N PHE A 30 -17.46 7.18 -18.37
CA PHE A 30 -17.10 6.32 -19.50
C PHE A 30 -16.28 5.09 -19.07
N GLY A 31 -16.06 4.88 -17.77
CA GLY A 31 -15.32 3.74 -17.23
C GLY A 31 -16.13 2.44 -17.35
N SER A 32 -15.50 1.39 -17.87
CA SER A 32 -16.08 0.03 -17.85
C SER A 32 -15.50 -0.78 -16.68
N SER A 33 -16.28 -1.70 -16.12
CA SER A 33 -15.82 -2.61 -15.05
C SER A 33 -14.57 -3.42 -15.43
N ALA A 34 -14.39 -3.71 -16.73
CA ALA A 34 -13.18 -4.35 -17.23
C ALA A 34 -11.95 -3.43 -17.14
N THR A 35 -12.13 -2.13 -17.39
CA THR A 35 -11.06 -1.13 -17.26
C THR A 35 -10.65 -0.95 -15.80
N ASP A 36 -11.61 -0.98 -14.87
CA ASP A 36 -11.33 -0.87 -13.44
C ASP A 36 -10.57 -2.09 -12.92
N GLN A 37 -10.94 -3.29 -13.35
CA GLN A 37 -10.22 -4.51 -12.98
C GLN A 37 -8.76 -4.49 -13.45
N PHE A 38 -8.51 -4.01 -14.68
CA PHE A 38 -7.15 -3.85 -15.20
C PHE A 38 -6.34 -2.81 -14.42
N ARG A 39 -6.98 -1.69 -14.06
CA ARG A 39 -6.36 -0.65 -13.24
C ARG A 39 -5.99 -1.19 -11.87
N ASP A 40 -6.92 -1.88 -11.19
CA ASP A 40 -6.67 -2.50 -9.89
C ASP A 40 -5.48 -3.48 -9.90
N MET A 41 -5.33 -4.25 -10.98
CA MET A 41 -4.17 -5.12 -11.16
C MET A 41 -2.86 -4.34 -11.35
N ALA A 42 -2.88 -3.29 -12.17
CA ALA A 42 -1.72 -2.42 -12.36
C ALA A 42 -1.30 -1.74 -11.05
N ASP A 43 -2.27 -1.31 -10.25
CA ASP A 43 -2.05 -0.68 -8.95
C ASP A 43 -1.52 -1.65 -7.92
N ALA A 44 -2.00 -2.90 -7.91
CA ALA A 44 -1.46 -3.93 -7.06
C ALA A 44 0.02 -4.20 -7.37
N GLN A 45 0.39 -4.24 -8.65
CA GLN A 45 1.78 -4.44 -9.06
C GLN A 45 2.66 -3.22 -8.80
N LEU A 46 2.11 -2.01 -8.94
CA LEU A 46 2.80 -0.78 -8.55
C LEU A 46 3.08 -0.76 -7.04
N ALA A 47 2.08 -1.09 -6.21
CA ALA A 47 2.23 -1.16 -4.76
C ALA A 47 3.27 -2.22 -4.34
N ASP A 48 3.28 -3.39 -4.97
CA ASP A 48 4.28 -4.44 -4.72
C ASP A 48 5.70 -4.00 -5.09
N ASN A 49 5.88 -3.30 -6.22
CA ASN A 49 7.19 -2.76 -6.59
C ASN A 49 7.67 -1.67 -5.62
N MET A 50 6.76 -0.80 -5.17
CA MET A 50 7.08 0.30 -4.26
C MET A 50 7.43 -0.19 -2.84
N SER A 51 6.77 -1.24 -2.36
CA SER A 51 7.10 -1.87 -1.06
C SER A 51 8.45 -2.59 -1.11
N ARG A 52 8.76 -3.29 -2.21
CA ARG A 52 10.08 -3.94 -2.40
C ARG A 52 11.24 -2.95 -2.44
N GLN A 53 11.00 -1.74 -2.95
CA GLN A 53 12.00 -0.68 -2.97
C GLN A 53 12.20 -0.03 -1.59
N ASN A 54 11.40 -0.38 -0.57
CA ASN A 54 11.51 0.16 0.79
C ASN A 54 11.42 1.70 0.82
N SER A 55 10.71 2.28 -0.16
CA SER A 55 10.80 3.71 -0.50
C SER A 55 10.14 4.65 0.51
N PHE A 56 9.26 4.13 1.37
CA PHE A 56 8.50 4.93 2.33
C PHE A 56 8.98 4.77 3.78
N GLY A 57 9.83 3.79 4.07
CA GLY A 57 10.37 3.57 5.41
C GLY A 57 9.33 3.18 6.47
N ILE A 58 8.10 2.87 6.08
CA ILE A 58 7.01 2.55 7.01
C ILE A 58 7.27 1.17 7.63
N ALA A 59 7.84 0.23 6.85
CA ALA A 59 8.28 -1.06 7.36
C ALA A 59 9.35 -0.94 8.45
N GLU A 60 10.35 -0.06 8.29
CA GLU A 60 11.32 0.24 9.34
C GLU A 60 10.67 0.89 10.56
N LEU A 61 9.77 1.88 10.37
CA LEU A 61 9.09 2.55 11.48
C LEU A 61 8.20 1.59 12.29
N LEU A 62 7.49 0.67 11.62
CA LEU A 62 6.70 -0.37 12.26
C LEU A 62 7.58 -1.34 13.04
N THR A 63 8.70 -1.77 12.46
CA THR A 63 9.66 -2.65 13.13
C THR A 63 10.27 -1.95 14.34
N ALA A 64 10.61 -0.67 14.22
CA ALA A 64 11.13 0.15 15.31
C ALA A 64 10.09 0.34 16.44
N GLN A 65 8.82 0.59 16.09
CA GLN A 65 7.74 0.73 17.06
C GLN A 65 7.44 -0.59 17.77
N PHE A 66 7.43 -1.71 17.05
CA PHE A 66 7.20 -3.04 17.63
C PHE A 66 8.36 -3.49 18.51
N ASN A 67 9.60 -3.18 18.14
CA ASN A 67 10.77 -3.42 19.00
C ASN A 67 10.73 -2.52 20.25
N ARG A 68 10.26 -1.27 20.12
CA ARG A 68 10.08 -0.35 21.25
C ARG A 68 8.97 -0.80 22.20
N SER A 69 7.87 -1.36 21.69
CA SER A 69 6.75 -1.87 22.50
C SER A 69 6.96 -3.29 23.02
N GLY A 70 7.75 -4.11 22.31
CA GLY A 70 8.07 -5.50 22.68
C GLY A 70 9.28 -5.65 23.60
N GLY A 71 10.13 -4.63 23.75
CA GLY A 71 11.29 -4.62 24.66
C GLY A 71 11.01 -4.08 26.07
N ALA A 72 9.77 -3.74 26.40
CA ALA A 72 9.37 -3.17 27.69
C ALA A 72 8.73 -4.18 28.66
N ARG A 73 8.99 -5.49 28.48
CA ARG A 73 8.52 -6.54 29.39
C ARG A 73 9.61 -7.56 29.65
#